data_AF-A0A1Y6A4Y5-F1
#
_entry.id   AF-A0A1Y6A4Y5-F1
#
_cell.length_a   1.000
_cell.length_b   1.000
_cell.length_c   1.000
_cell.angle_alpha   90.00
_cell.angle_beta   90.00
_cell.angle_gamma   90.00
#
_symmetry.space_group_name_H-M   'P 1'
#
loop_
_entity.id
_entity.type
_entity.pdbx_description
1 polymer ?
#
loop_
_entity_poly.entity_id
_entity_poly.type
_entity_poly.pdbx_seq_one_letter_code
_entity_poly.pdbx_strand_id
1 'polypeptide(L)' 'MIIDFILDLYIFVMSILFIWLGIKIDKESYKENRMFLSLFSFMGLFPFILTISYYLFRIFMIGLGVILLYVLFTGGFE' A
#
# COMPACT_ATOMS: atom_id res chain seq x y z
N MET A 1 15.91 -9.29 24.16
CA MET A 1 14.61 -9.90 24.54
C MET A 1 13.46 -8.88 24.53
N ILE A 2 13.42 -7.88 25.43
CA ILE A 2 12.33 -6.87 25.42
C ILE A 2 12.39 -5.98 24.17
N ILE A 3 13.58 -5.57 23.74
CA ILE A 3 13.77 -4.71 22.56
C ILE A 3 13.35 -5.46 21.28
N ASP A 4 13.77 -6.72 21.14
CA ASP A 4 13.41 -7.55 19.99
C ASP A 4 11.89 -7.75 19.89
N PHE A 5 11.24 -8.05 21.03
CA PHE A 5 9.78 -8.14 21.10
C PHE A 5 9.05 -6.83 20.69
N ILE A 6 9.57 -5.67 21.11
CA ILE A 6 8.99 -4.38 20.71
C ILE A 6 9.17 -4.14 19.20
N LEU A 7 10.31 -4.55 18.65
CA LEU A 7 10.63 -4.40 17.24
C LEU A 7 9.73 -5.31 16.38
N ASP A 8 9.52 -6.55 16.81
CA ASP A 8 8.59 -7.49 16.17
C ASP A 8 7.14 -6.97 16.21
N LEU A 9 6.70 -6.46 17.37
CA LEU A 9 5.38 -5.86 17.50
C LEU A 9 5.21 -4.66 16.56
N TYR A 10 6.24 -3.82 16.44
CA TYR A 10 6.24 -2.70 15.51
C TYR A 10 6.13 -3.16 14.05
N ILE A 11 6.95 -4.13 13.63
CA ILE A 11 6.90 -4.68 12.27
C ILE A 11 5.52 -5.28 11.98
N PHE A 12 4.95 -6.01 12.94
CA PHE A 12 3.62 -6.59 12.82
C PHE A 12 2.54 -5.52 12.60
N VAL A 13 2.52 -4.47 13.44
CA VAL A 13 1.56 -3.37 13.31
C VAL A 13 1.74 -2.64 11.97
N MET A 14 2.98 -2.36 11.57
CA MET A 14 3.26 -1.71 10.28
C MET A 14 2.80 -2.56 9.11
N SER A 15 2.99 -3.87 9.16
CA SER A 15 2.56 -4.80 8.12
C SER A 15 1.04 -4.81 7.95
N ILE A 16 0.29 -4.82 9.05
CA ILE A 16 -1.17 -4.72 9.03
C ILE A 16 -1.60 -3.36 8.47
N LEU A 17 -0.93 -2.28 8.84
CA LEU A 17 -1.22 -0.95 8.29
C LEU A 17 -1.00 -0.89 6.78
N PHE A 18 0.06 -1.50 6.26
CA PHE A 18 0.31 -1.59 4.81
C PHE A 18 -0.79 -2.34 4.07
N ILE A 19 -1.22 -3.49 4.60
CA ILE A 19 -2.33 -4.27 4.04
C ILE A 19 -3.63 -3.45 4.09
N TRP A 20 -3.93 -2.85 5.24
CA TRP A 20 -5.11 -2.02 5.42
C TRP A 20 -5.12 -0.84 4.45
N LEU A 21 -3.99 -0.13 4.30
CA LEU A 21 -3.87 0.98 3.35
C LEU A 21 -4.09 0.51 1.92
N GLY A 22 -3.48 -0.61 1.51
CA GLY A 22 -3.71 -1.20 0.20
C GLY A 22 -5.17 -1.60 -0.03
N ILE A 23 -5.89 -2.06 1.00
CA ILE A 23 -7.32 -2.37 0.89
C ILE A 23 -8.18 -1.09 0.86
N LYS A 24 -7.87 -0.11 1.72
CA LYS A 24 -8.59 1.16 1.86
C LYS A 24 -8.41 2.08 0.65
N ILE A 25 -7.33 1.89 -0.11
CA ILE A 25 -7.16 2.40 -1.47
C ILE A 25 -8.19 1.68 -2.36
N ASP A 26 -9.45 2.06 -2.20
CA ASP A 26 -10.57 1.61 -2.99
C ASP A 26 -11.16 2.75 -3.82
N LYS A 27 -11.98 2.37 -4.81
CA LYS A 27 -12.56 3.17 -5.91
C LYS A 27 -12.95 4.61 -5.57
N GLU A 28 -13.36 4.92 -4.35
CA GLU A 28 -13.76 6.28 -3.93
C GLU A 28 -12.59 7.28 -3.96
N SER A 29 -11.42 6.95 -3.40
CA SER A 29 -10.24 7.83 -3.47
C SER A 29 -9.72 7.99 -4.90
N TYR A 30 -9.94 6.99 -5.75
CA TYR A 30 -9.65 7.09 -7.17
C TYR A 30 -10.65 8.00 -7.90
N LYS A 31 -11.93 7.98 -7.51
CA LYS A 31 -12.99 8.83 -8.07
C LYS A 31 -12.80 10.31 -7.72
N GLU A 32 -12.39 10.57 -6.47
CA GLU A 32 -12.06 11.91 -5.97
C GLU A 32 -10.83 12.49 -6.69
N ASN A 33 -9.77 11.68 -6.84
CA ASN A 33 -8.58 12.07 -7.61
C ASN A 33 -8.87 12.28 -9.10
N ARG A 34 -9.81 11.52 -9.69
CA ARG A 34 -10.27 11.76 -11.08
C ARG A 34 -10.97 13.09 -11.26
N MET A 35 -11.75 13.54 -10.27
CA MET A 35 -12.44 14.83 -10.32
C MET A 35 -11.44 15.98 -10.38
N PHE A 36 -10.35 15.88 -9.62
CA PHE A 36 -9.21 16.80 -9.74
C PHE A 36 -8.47 16.66 -11.08
N LEU A 37 -8.39 15.46 -11.65
CA LEU A 37 -7.75 15.22 -12.95
C LEU A 37 -8.51 15.78 -14.15
N SER A 38 -9.84 15.95 -14.06
CA SER A 38 -10.60 16.57 -15.15
C SER A 38 -10.14 18.01 -15.40
N LEU A 39 -9.57 18.68 -14.38
CA LEU A 39 -8.94 19.99 -14.50
C LEU A 39 -7.58 19.93 -15.23
N PHE A 40 -6.91 18.77 -15.25
CA PHE A 40 -5.62 18.52 -15.91
C PHE A 40 -5.75 17.80 -17.27
N SER A 41 -6.98 17.63 -17.78
CA SER A 41 -7.37 16.81 -18.94
C SER A 41 -6.76 17.22 -20.31
N PHE A 42 -5.79 18.11 -20.37
CA PHE A 42 -5.12 18.46 -21.63
C PHE A 42 -4.18 17.36 -22.18
N MET A 43 -3.86 16.32 -21.40
CA MET A 43 -3.12 15.13 -21.87
C MET A 43 -3.99 13.86 -21.75
N GLY A 44 -4.52 13.38 -22.88
CA GLY A 44 -5.41 12.21 -22.93
C GLY A 44 -4.84 10.89 -22.38
N LEU A 45 -3.52 10.78 -22.22
CA LEU A 45 -2.85 9.59 -21.65
C LEU A 45 -2.67 9.64 -20.13
N PHE A 46 -2.72 10.82 -19.52
CA PHE A 46 -2.45 11.00 -18.10
C PHE A 46 -3.43 10.25 -17.18
N PRO A 47 -4.76 10.27 -17.43
CA PRO A 47 -5.70 9.50 -16.62
C PRO A 47 -5.45 7.99 -16.68
N PHE A 48 -5.02 7.47 -17.84
CA PHE A 48 -4.74 6.05 -18.03
C PHE A 48 -3.52 5.60 -17.21
N ILE A 49 -2.41 6.35 -17.30
CA ILE A 49 -1.20 6.09 -16.53
C ILE A 49 -1.50 6.14 -15.04
N LEU A 50 -2.23 7.17 -14.57
CA LEU A 50 -2.59 7.30 -13.16
C LEU A 50 -3.41 6.09 -12.65
N THR A 51 -4.29 5.55 -13.50
CA THR A 51 -5.11 4.38 -13.18
C THR A 51 -4.23 3.16 -12.96
N ILE A 52 -3.30 2.92 -13.87
CA ILE A 52 -2.35 1.80 -13.77
C ILE A 52 -1.48 1.96 -12.53
N SER A 53 -0.92 3.16 -12.31
CA SER A 53 -0.11 3.46 -11.13
C SER A 53 -0.87 3.20 -9.82
N TYR A 54 -2.16 3.55 -9.77
CA TYR A 54 -3.00 3.31 -8.60
C TYR A 54 -3.16 1.81 -8.29
N TYR A 55 -3.49 0.99 -9.29
CA TYR A 55 -3.61 -0.45 -9.11
C TYR A 55 -2.27 -1.11 -8.76
N LEU A 56 -1.18 -0.69 -9.40
CA LEU A 56 0.17 -1.16 -9.06
C LEU A 56 0.51 -0.85 -7.61
N PHE A 57 0.27 0.38 -7.17
CA PHE A 57 0.55 0.81 -5.80
C PHE A 57 -0.27 0.02 -4.78
N ARG A 58 -1.55 -0.24 -5.07
CA ARG A 58 -2.42 -1.09 -4.24
C ARG A 58 -1.84 -2.50 -4.06
N ILE A 59 -1.50 -3.16 -5.16
CA ILE A 59 -0.95 -4.52 -5.13
C ILE A 59 0.39 -4.52 -4.37
N PHE A 60 1.22 -3.52 -4.61
CA PHE A 60 2.50 -3.35 -3.93
C PHE A 60 2.34 -3.21 -2.41
N MET A 61 1.45 -2.33 -1.93
CA MET A 61 1.24 -2.12 -0.50
C MET A 61 0.75 -3.39 0.21
N ILE A 62 -0.19 -4.11 -0.39
CA ILE A 62 -0.68 -5.39 0.15
C ILE A 62 0.45 -6.43 0.16
N GLY A 63 1.16 -6.57 -0.96
CA GLY A 63 2.25 -7.53 -1.09
C GLY A 63 3.39 -7.27 -0.11
N LEU A 64 3.76 -6.00 0.08
CA LEU A 64 4.80 -5.60 1.03
C LEU A 64 4.41 -5.95 2.46
N GLY A 65 3.18 -5.65 2.88
CA GLY A 65 2.71 -6.03 4.21
C GLY A 65 2.65 -7.55 4.42
N VAL A 66 2.25 -8.32 3.40
CA VAL A 66 2.25 -9.80 3.47
C VAL A 66 3.68 -10.36 3.57
N ILE A 67 4.63 -9.83 2.80
CA ILE A 67 6.05 -10.24 2.86
C ILE A 67 6.62 -9.94 4.25
N LEU A 68 6.36 -8.76 4.82
CA LEU A 68 6.83 -8.42 6.15
C LEU A 68 6.27 -9.36 7.22
N LEU A 69 4.98 -9.72 7.15
CA LEU A 69 4.39 -10.74 8.03
C LEU A 69 5.06 -12.10 7.84
N TYR A 70 5.31 -12.50 6.59
CA TYR A 70 5.98 -13.77 6.31
C TYR A 70 7.37 -13.82 6.93
N VAL A 71 8.20 -12.79 6.74
CA VAL A 71 9.56 -12.73 7.31
C VAL A 71 9.49 -12.73 8.84
N LEU A 72 8.54 -11.98 9.42
CA LEU A 72 8.33 -11.95 10.87
C LEU A 72 7.98 -13.34 11.44
N PHE A 73 7.07 -14.08 10.82
CA PHE A 73 6.66 -15.41 11.31
C PHE A 73 7.63 -16.54 10.97
N THR A 74 8.48 -16.36 9.97
CA THR A 74 9.51 -17.36 9.60
C THR A 74 10.84 -17.15 10.30
N GLY A 75 10.96 -16.12 11.15
CA GLY A 75 12.19 -15.79 11.85
C GLY A 75 13.29 -15.25 10.93
N GLY A 76 12.95 -14.76 9.74
CA GLY A 76 13.94 -14.29 8.76
C GLY A 76 14.68 -13.00 9.13
N PHE A 77 14.44 -12.46 10.32
CA PHE A 77 15.15 -11.32 10.91
C PHE A 77 16.22 -11.73 11.93
N GLU A 78 16.36 -13.01 12.24
CA GLU A 78 17.49 -13.60 12.99
C GLU A 78 18.71 -13.82 12.08
#